data_AF-A0ABD5Q7J5-F1
#
_entry.id   AF-A0ABD5Q7J5-F1
#
_cell.length_a   1.000
_cell.length_b   1.000
_cell.length_c   1.000
_cell.angle_alpha   90.00
_cell.angle_beta   90.00
_cell.angle_gamma   90.00
#
_symmetry.space_group_name_H-M   'P 1'
#
loop_
_entity.id
_entity.type
_entity.pdbx_description
1 polymer ?
#
loop_
_entity_poly.entity_id
_entity_poly.type
_entity_poly.pdbx_seq_one_letter_code
_entity_poly.pdbx_strand_id
1 'polypeptide(L)'
;MALTASTTSNAASEIATARQADHVAFLHRVPFAFDALGLGFLTGFREDCTYQQQQFKALELPVGMLDNDFRNPDIDRYVERFFEHEPQVGVIGDAYEVDKVDRYVAAAREIQGSYPESDLVIVPKCRGAIHAIPDDLVVGYSRGYADRLAHEFSEPSDWRGRRVHILGGSPPKQLDVIKQLTRPTLTGDPPADIVGLDWNGLHRGAQFGEFWTASGWDDSGRDAEHMTIRKTVRCSLAKVREFWQARGVWPESTTKEDSIEFEYRGPSPSDIEGAACTECDVNVWTTERGPFVAEYDTGEICGYCSYDCYFTHRQQNQLEELAGEESVYFPPA
;
A
#
# COMPACT_ATOMS: atom_id res chain seq x y z
N MET A 1 -52.00 -9.30 16.57
CA MET A 1 -50.69 -8.66 16.85
C MET A 1 -49.78 -8.98 15.69
N ALA A 2 -49.41 -7.97 14.90
CA ALA A 2 -48.46 -8.14 13.81
C ALA A 2 -47.04 -8.03 14.41
N LEU A 3 -46.25 -9.10 14.29
CA LEU A 3 -44.81 -9.06 14.51
C LEU A 3 -44.18 -8.33 13.33
N THR A 4 -44.04 -7.01 13.44
CA THR A 4 -43.24 -6.22 12.50
C THR A 4 -41.77 -6.35 12.87
N ALA A 5 -41.01 -6.97 11.97
CA ALA A 5 -39.59 -7.25 12.10
C ALA A 5 -38.78 -5.95 12.27
N SER A 6 -38.15 -5.80 13.44
CA SER A 6 -37.09 -4.80 13.69
C SER A 6 -35.69 -5.37 13.42
N THR A 7 -35.58 -6.58 12.87
CA THR A 7 -34.31 -7.30 12.66
C THR A 7 -33.58 -6.90 11.38
N THR A 8 -34.23 -6.28 10.40
CA THR A 8 -33.62 -5.97 9.09
C THR A 8 -32.72 -4.72 9.11
N SER A 9 -33.01 -3.71 9.94
CA SER A 9 -32.17 -2.51 10.00
C SER A 9 -30.80 -2.78 10.64
N ASN A 10 -30.76 -3.62 11.68
CA ASN A 10 -29.51 -3.96 12.36
C ASN A 10 -28.60 -4.82 11.48
N ALA A 11 -29.13 -5.87 10.85
CA ALA A 11 -28.33 -6.74 9.98
C ALA A 11 -27.74 -5.99 8.77
N ALA A 12 -28.51 -5.05 8.17
CA ALA A 12 -27.99 -4.24 7.07
C ALA A 12 -26.85 -3.30 7.53
N SER A 13 -26.97 -2.72 8.72
CA SER A 13 -25.93 -1.88 9.31
C SER A 13 -24.69 -2.68 9.67
N GLU A 14 -24.85 -3.83 10.33
CA GLU A 14 -23.75 -4.75 10.69
C GLU A 14 -22.98 -5.19 9.45
N ILE A 15 -23.69 -5.51 8.36
CA ILE A 15 -23.08 -5.87 7.08
C ILE A 15 -22.38 -4.68 6.42
N ALA A 16 -22.92 -3.47 6.54
CA ALA A 16 -22.27 -2.28 6.02
C ALA A 16 -20.95 -2.01 6.77
N THR A 17 -20.98 -2.03 8.10
CA THR A 17 -19.80 -1.88 8.96
C THR A 17 -18.77 -2.98 8.65
N ALA A 18 -19.17 -4.25 8.63
CA ALA A 18 -18.26 -5.37 8.37
C ALA A 18 -17.59 -5.36 6.98
N ARG A 19 -18.09 -4.54 6.03
CA ARG A 19 -17.49 -4.38 4.69
C ARG A 19 -16.56 -3.19 4.60
N GLN A 20 -16.68 -2.23 5.50
CA GLN A 20 -15.87 -1.03 5.52
C GLN A 20 -14.52 -1.38 6.13
N ALA A 21 -13.46 -1.26 5.33
CA ALA A 21 -12.12 -1.57 5.81
C ALA A 21 -11.59 -0.44 6.71
N ASP A 22 -10.73 -0.82 7.65
CA ASP A 22 -9.95 0.11 8.46
C ASP A 22 -8.80 0.69 7.62
N HIS A 23 -8.23 -0.11 6.70
CA HIS A 23 -7.17 0.30 5.78
C HIS A 23 -7.26 -0.34 4.40
N VAL A 24 -6.76 0.40 3.40
CA VAL A 24 -6.42 -0.14 2.07
C VAL A 24 -4.95 0.15 1.81
N ALA A 25 -4.15 -0.89 1.69
CA ALA A 25 -2.71 -0.80 1.65
C ALA A 25 -2.12 -0.97 0.25
N PHE A 26 -0.97 -0.32 0.04
CA PHE A 26 -0.13 -0.48 -1.14
C PHE A 26 1.33 -0.52 -0.72
N LEU A 27 1.94 -1.71 -0.84
CA LEU A 27 3.28 -1.97 -0.34
C LEU A 27 4.25 -1.95 -1.50
N HIS A 28 5.01 -0.87 -1.61
CA HIS A 28 5.91 -0.67 -2.72
C HIS A 28 7.07 0.26 -2.32
N ARG A 29 8.08 0.36 -3.17
CA ARG A 29 9.12 1.38 -3.06
C ARG A 29 8.65 2.74 -3.56
N VAL A 30 9.33 3.78 -3.10
CA VAL A 30 9.31 5.14 -3.66
C VAL A 30 9.72 5.09 -5.15
N PRO A 31 9.14 5.93 -6.03
CA PRO A 31 8.17 7.01 -5.77
C PRO A 31 6.71 6.53 -5.61
N PHE A 32 6.43 5.26 -5.90
CA PHE A 32 5.05 4.77 -5.95
C PHE A 32 4.36 4.77 -4.59
N ALA A 33 5.10 4.46 -3.52
CA ALA A 33 4.59 4.55 -2.15
C ALA A 33 4.25 6.00 -1.77
N PHE A 34 5.07 6.98 -2.17
CA PHE A 34 4.77 8.39 -1.93
C PHE A 34 3.44 8.82 -2.59
N ASP A 35 3.25 8.46 -3.86
CA ASP A 35 2.00 8.73 -4.57
C ASP A 35 0.78 8.03 -3.92
N ALA A 36 0.97 6.81 -3.42
CA ALA A 36 -0.09 6.06 -2.73
C ALA A 36 -0.45 6.69 -1.37
N LEU A 37 0.55 7.13 -0.59
CA LEU A 37 0.34 7.84 0.67
C LEU A 37 -0.48 9.12 0.45
N GLY A 38 -0.11 9.93 -0.55
CA GLY A 38 -0.86 11.15 -0.91
C GLY A 38 -2.30 10.88 -1.37
N LEU A 39 -2.59 9.67 -1.82
CA LEU A 39 -3.94 9.21 -2.17
C LEU A 39 -4.69 8.57 -0.98
N GLY A 40 -4.08 8.47 0.20
CA GLY A 40 -4.67 7.94 1.42
C GLY A 40 -4.57 6.42 1.59
N PHE A 41 -3.66 5.76 0.86
CA PHE A 41 -3.36 4.35 1.10
C PHE A 41 -2.45 4.19 2.31
N LEU A 42 -2.62 3.09 3.04
CA LEU A 42 -1.63 2.65 4.02
C LEU A 42 -0.40 2.14 3.26
N THR A 43 0.76 2.74 3.48
CA THR A 43 1.98 2.37 2.76
C THR A 43 2.90 1.52 3.60
N GLY A 44 3.84 0.83 2.95
CA GLY A 44 4.66 -0.14 3.64
C GLY A 44 5.50 -0.97 2.71
N PHE A 45 6.10 -2.02 3.25
CA PHE A 45 7.01 -2.88 2.49
C PHE A 45 7.15 -4.27 3.08
N ARG A 46 7.86 -5.12 2.33
CA ARG A 46 8.26 -6.46 2.76
C ARG A 46 9.51 -6.37 3.64
N GLU A 47 9.48 -7.04 4.79
CA GLU A 47 10.47 -7.00 5.88
C GLU A 47 11.92 -7.25 5.48
N ASP A 48 12.16 -7.97 4.38
CA ASP A 48 13.52 -8.20 3.87
C ASP A 48 14.14 -7.00 3.13
N CYS A 49 13.36 -5.92 2.93
CA CYS A 49 13.73 -4.66 2.27
C CYS A 49 14.33 -4.81 0.87
N THR A 50 14.29 -6.01 0.27
CA THR A 50 14.97 -6.30 -1.01
C THR A 50 14.40 -5.52 -2.19
N TYR A 51 13.14 -5.11 -2.08
CA TYR A 51 12.47 -4.27 -3.07
C TYR A 51 12.64 -2.77 -2.82
N GLN A 52 13.17 -2.37 -1.66
CA GLN A 52 13.42 -0.96 -1.34
C GLN A 52 14.68 -0.46 -2.04
N GLN A 53 14.56 0.70 -2.71
CA GLN A 53 15.68 1.34 -3.39
C GLN A 53 16.42 2.25 -2.40
N GLN A 54 17.75 2.25 -2.43
CA GLN A 54 18.59 3.16 -1.63
C GLN A 54 18.61 4.61 -2.17
N GLN A 55 17.69 4.94 -3.08
CA GLN A 55 17.72 6.14 -3.92
C GLN A 55 17.11 7.37 -3.24
N PHE A 56 16.30 7.19 -2.19
CA PHE A 56 15.55 8.27 -1.52
C PHE A 56 15.89 8.34 -0.04
N LYS A 57 17.18 8.47 0.30
CA LYS A 57 17.67 8.40 1.69
C LYS A 57 17.16 9.53 2.58
N ALA A 58 16.72 10.65 1.99
CA ALA A 58 16.14 11.78 2.70
C ALA A 58 14.62 11.66 2.89
N LEU A 59 13.97 10.66 2.27
CA LEU A 59 12.53 10.47 2.29
C LEU A 59 12.14 9.35 3.28
N GLU A 60 11.78 9.73 4.50
CA GLU A 60 11.32 8.78 5.54
C GLU A 60 9.80 8.61 5.52
N LEU A 61 9.28 7.76 4.63
CA LEU A 61 7.84 7.45 4.63
C LEU A 61 7.46 6.61 5.86
N PRO A 62 6.32 6.92 6.52
CA PRO A 62 5.82 6.09 7.61
C PRO A 62 5.49 4.68 7.08
N VAL A 63 5.94 3.67 7.83
CA VAL A 63 5.66 2.27 7.51
C VAL A 63 4.36 1.88 8.19
N GLY A 64 3.24 2.00 7.48
CA GLY A 64 1.93 1.63 7.99
C GLY A 64 1.66 0.13 8.00
N MET A 65 2.22 -0.60 7.02
CA MET A 65 2.08 -2.06 6.92
C MET A 65 3.42 -2.75 6.64
N LEU A 66 3.72 -3.81 7.39
CA LEU A 66 4.88 -4.67 7.17
C LEU A 66 4.41 -6.05 6.71
N ASP A 67 4.93 -6.53 5.59
CA ASP A 67 4.62 -7.84 5.02
C ASP A 67 5.80 -8.80 5.17
N ASN A 68 5.54 -10.10 5.26
CA ASN A 68 6.59 -11.11 5.35
C ASN A 68 7.00 -11.66 3.98
N ASP A 69 8.25 -12.12 3.85
CA ASP A 69 8.66 -12.91 2.69
C ASP A 69 8.21 -14.36 2.85
N PHE A 70 7.00 -14.66 2.38
CA PHE A 70 6.45 -16.02 2.45
C PHE A 70 7.31 -17.07 1.72
N ARG A 71 8.19 -16.66 0.79
CA ARG A 71 9.09 -17.58 0.08
C ARG A 71 10.35 -17.91 0.88
N ASN A 72 10.75 -17.02 1.78
CA ASN A 72 11.90 -17.20 2.65
C ASN A 72 11.57 -16.65 4.06
N PRO A 73 10.62 -17.30 4.76
CA PRO A 73 10.08 -16.76 6.00
C PRO A 73 11.14 -16.79 7.10
N ASP A 74 11.34 -15.63 7.73
CA ASP A 74 12.24 -15.45 8.87
C ASP A 74 11.50 -14.62 9.93
N ILE A 75 10.92 -15.31 10.90
CA ILE A 75 10.09 -14.68 11.93
C ILE A 75 10.92 -13.84 12.91
N ASP A 76 12.17 -14.22 13.17
CA ASP A 76 13.01 -13.49 14.11
C ASP A 76 13.41 -12.16 13.49
N ARG A 77 13.81 -12.18 12.19
CA ARG A 77 14.01 -10.96 11.40
C ARG A 77 12.73 -10.12 11.31
N TYR A 78 11.59 -10.75 11.09
CA TYR A 78 10.32 -10.05 10.98
C TYR A 78 9.99 -9.28 12.28
N VAL A 79 10.12 -9.92 13.43
CA VAL A 79 9.87 -9.28 14.74
C VAL A 79 10.84 -8.11 14.96
N GLU A 80 12.13 -8.29 14.67
CA GLU A 80 13.12 -7.21 14.73
C GLU A 80 12.70 -6.00 13.87
N ARG A 81 12.28 -6.25 12.62
CA ARG A 81 11.82 -5.21 11.69
C ARG A 81 10.53 -4.54 12.14
N PHE A 82 9.64 -5.28 12.78
CA PHE A 82 8.42 -4.72 13.36
C PHE A 82 8.77 -3.71 14.45
N PHE A 83 9.66 -4.06 15.38
CA PHE A 83 10.10 -3.13 16.44
C PHE A 83 10.92 -1.95 15.90
N GLU A 84 11.60 -2.11 14.77
CA GLU A 84 12.34 -1.01 14.12
C GLU A 84 11.41 0.02 13.47
N HIS A 85 10.32 -0.43 12.85
CA HIS A 85 9.46 0.42 12.01
C HIS A 85 8.08 0.72 12.60
N GLU A 86 7.68 0.00 13.64
CA GLU A 86 6.46 0.19 14.43
C GLU A 86 5.16 0.29 13.58
N PRO A 87 4.91 -0.64 12.65
CA PRO A 87 3.77 -0.51 11.75
C PRO A 87 2.43 -0.73 12.45
N GLN A 88 1.38 -0.10 11.91
CA GLN A 88 0.01 -0.35 12.36
C GLN A 88 -0.44 -1.77 12.04
N VAL A 89 -0.02 -2.31 10.89
CA VAL A 89 -0.43 -3.63 10.40
C VAL A 89 0.80 -4.50 10.14
N GLY A 90 0.77 -5.74 10.62
CA GLY A 90 1.87 -6.69 10.41
C GLY A 90 1.41 -8.05 9.92
N VAL A 91 1.85 -8.48 8.74
CA VAL A 91 1.65 -9.84 8.24
C VAL A 91 2.77 -10.74 8.75
N ILE A 92 2.49 -11.49 9.83
CA ILE A 92 3.47 -12.27 10.59
C ILE A 92 4.02 -13.46 9.78
N GLY A 93 3.16 -14.14 9.01
CA GLY A 93 3.58 -15.30 8.23
C GLY A 93 2.46 -16.22 7.76
N ASP A 94 2.88 -17.17 6.91
CA ASP A 94 2.03 -18.18 6.28
C ASP A 94 2.03 -19.49 7.09
N ALA A 95 0.86 -19.89 7.59
CA ALA A 95 0.65 -21.11 8.39
C ALA A 95 0.12 -22.27 7.54
N TYR A 96 1.04 -23.05 6.97
CA TYR A 96 0.76 -24.27 6.18
C TYR A 96 0.15 -25.40 6.99
N GLU A 97 0.52 -25.49 8.26
CA GLU A 97 0.13 -26.56 9.16
C GLU A 97 -0.24 -25.95 10.52
N VAL A 98 -1.04 -26.69 11.30
CA VAL A 98 -1.53 -26.23 12.61
C VAL A 98 -0.38 -26.02 13.59
N ASP A 99 0.69 -26.82 13.50
CA ASP A 99 1.88 -26.73 14.36
C ASP A 99 2.66 -25.40 14.18
N LYS A 100 2.51 -24.72 13.03
CA LYS A 100 3.13 -23.41 12.77
C LYS A 100 2.38 -22.27 13.44
N VAL A 101 1.10 -22.45 13.75
CA VAL A 101 0.26 -21.40 14.32
C VAL A 101 0.81 -20.93 15.67
N ASP A 102 1.21 -21.86 16.55
CA ASP A 102 1.74 -21.52 17.88
C ASP A 102 2.95 -20.58 17.78
N ARG A 103 3.84 -20.78 16.80
CA ARG A 103 5.02 -19.94 16.61
C ARG A 103 4.65 -18.52 16.16
N TYR A 104 3.72 -18.37 15.21
CA TYR A 104 3.28 -17.05 14.76
C TYR A 104 2.43 -16.34 15.81
N VAL A 105 1.61 -17.08 16.55
CA VAL A 105 0.86 -16.53 17.68
C VAL A 105 1.82 -16.02 18.76
N ALA A 106 2.86 -16.77 19.10
CA ALA A 106 3.87 -16.32 20.07
C ALA A 106 4.54 -15.01 19.64
N ALA A 107 4.95 -14.89 18.37
CA ALA A 107 5.51 -13.66 17.82
C ALA A 107 4.49 -12.51 17.84
N ALA A 108 3.22 -12.79 17.50
CA ALA A 108 2.16 -11.80 17.58
C ALA A 108 1.93 -11.29 19.01
N ARG A 109 1.97 -12.20 20.00
CA ARG A 109 1.84 -11.81 21.42
C ARG A 109 3.03 -11.02 21.95
N GLU A 110 4.23 -11.31 21.47
CA GLU A 110 5.42 -10.52 21.78
C GLU A 110 5.25 -9.07 21.31
N ILE A 111 4.88 -8.89 20.04
CA ILE A 111 4.61 -7.57 19.46
C ILE A 111 3.48 -6.84 20.20
N GLN A 112 2.35 -7.53 20.46
CA GLN A 112 1.22 -6.96 21.20
C GLN A 112 1.56 -6.52 22.63
N GLY A 113 2.62 -7.09 23.22
CA GLY A 113 3.11 -6.65 24.53
C GLY A 113 3.57 -5.18 24.54
N SER A 114 4.00 -4.67 23.38
CA SER A 114 4.43 -3.28 23.18
C SER A 114 3.45 -2.47 22.34
N TYR A 115 2.81 -3.08 21.34
CA TYR A 115 1.88 -2.44 20.41
C TYR A 115 0.53 -3.17 20.41
N PRO A 116 -0.29 -3.00 21.48
CA PRO A 116 -1.54 -3.74 21.65
C PRO A 116 -2.61 -3.42 20.59
N GLU A 117 -2.51 -2.25 19.95
CA GLU A 117 -3.45 -1.77 18.94
C GLU A 117 -3.08 -2.20 17.51
N SER A 118 -1.94 -2.85 17.31
CA SER A 118 -1.51 -3.28 15.97
C SER A 118 -2.34 -4.47 15.47
N ASP A 119 -2.77 -4.39 14.20
CA ASP A 119 -3.44 -5.49 13.54
C ASP A 119 -2.40 -6.50 13.02
N LEU A 120 -2.26 -7.60 13.77
CA LEU A 120 -1.32 -8.67 13.43
C LEU A 120 -2.04 -9.80 12.68
N VAL A 121 -1.63 -9.99 11.45
CA VAL A 121 -2.22 -10.90 10.48
C VAL A 121 -1.42 -12.20 10.42
N ILE A 122 -2.09 -13.34 10.63
CA ILE A 122 -1.53 -14.66 10.33
C ILE A 122 -2.28 -15.22 9.13
N VAL A 123 -1.55 -15.71 8.12
CA VAL A 123 -2.14 -16.18 6.85
C VAL A 123 -2.29 -17.69 6.87
N PRO A 124 -3.46 -18.25 7.20
CA PRO A 124 -3.65 -19.70 7.15
C PRO A 124 -3.54 -20.20 5.71
N LYS A 125 -2.95 -21.39 5.54
CA LYS A 125 -2.85 -22.11 4.26
C LYS A 125 -3.45 -23.50 4.35
N CYS A 126 -4.16 -23.82 5.43
CA CYS A 126 -5.03 -24.98 5.55
C CYS A 126 -6.21 -24.66 6.49
N ARG A 127 -7.30 -25.43 6.38
CA ARG A 127 -8.51 -25.21 7.19
C ARG A 127 -8.24 -25.31 8.69
N GLY A 128 -7.40 -26.26 9.10
CA GLY A 128 -7.02 -26.43 10.50
C GLY A 128 -6.34 -25.19 11.08
N ALA A 129 -5.49 -24.52 10.30
CA ALA A 129 -4.81 -23.30 10.73
C ALA A 129 -5.80 -22.14 10.97
N ILE A 130 -6.86 -22.00 10.16
CA ILE A 130 -7.90 -20.99 10.38
C ILE A 130 -8.47 -21.11 11.80
N HIS A 131 -8.83 -22.32 12.21
CA HIS A 131 -9.47 -22.58 13.51
C HIS A 131 -8.49 -22.58 14.68
N ALA A 132 -7.19 -22.75 14.43
CA ALA A 132 -6.17 -22.72 15.46
C ALA A 132 -5.71 -21.29 15.79
N ILE A 133 -5.81 -20.35 14.84
CA ILE A 133 -5.49 -18.94 15.08
C ILE A 133 -6.54 -18.34 16.04
N PRO A 134 -6.14 -17.71 17.17
CA PRO A 134 -7.04 -17.05 18.10
C PRO A 134 -7.98 -16.03 17.44
N ASP A 135 -9.21 -15.90 17.96
CA ASP A 135 -10.25 -15.06 17.37
C ASP A 135 -9.95 -13.55 17.45
N ASP A 136 -9.07 -13.14 18.37
CA ASP A 136 -8.64 -11.76 18.56
C ASP A 136 -7.50 -11.34 17.61
N LEU A 137 -6.91 -12.28 16.87
CA LEU A 137 -5.94 -11.99 15.81
C LEU A 137 -6.63 -11.93 14.44
N VAL A 138 -6.05 -11.15 13.53
CA VAL A 138 -6.55 -11.02 12.16
C VAL A 138 -6.10 -12.24 11.34
N VAL A 139 -7.02 -12.81 10.56
CA VAL A 139 -6.70 -13.90 9.63
C VAL A 139 -6.53 -13.38 8.20
N GLY A 140 -5.43 -13.76 7.56
CA GLY A 140 -5.12 -13.39 6.19
C GLY A 140 -5.88 -14.26 5.18
N TYR A 141 -6.80 -13.67 4.41
CA TYR A 141 -7.45 -14.34 3.29
C TYR A 141 -6.59 -14.21 2.03
N SER A 142 -5.84 -15.24 1.69
CA SER A 142 -4.99 -15.25 0.48
C SER A 142 -5.83 -15.27 -0.80
N ARG A 143 -5.77 -14.19 -1.58
CA ARG A 143 -6.56 -14.02 -2.82
C ARG A 143 -5.73 -13.72 -4.07
N GLY A 144 -4.54 -13.15 -3.88
CA GLY A 144 -3.66 -12.66 -4.92
C GLY A 144 -2.59 -13.64 -5.39
N TYR A 145 -1.36 -13.14 -5.51
CA TYR A 145 -0.20 -13.96 -5.87
C TYR A 145 0.26 -14.75 -4.65
N ALA A 146 -0.03 -16.05 -4.63
CA ALA A 146 0.38 -16.96 -3.58
C ALA A 146 0.56 -18.37 -4.17
N ASP A 147 1.20 -19.25 -3.39
CA ASP A 147 1.35 -20.67 -3.70
C ASP A 147 0.06 -21.47 -3.44
N ARG A 148 -0.78 -21.00 -2.49
CA ARG A 148 -2.10 -21.56 -2.18
C ARG A 148 -3.08 -20.46 -1.80
N LEU A 149 -4.29 -20.52 -2.38
CA LEU A 149 -5.37 -19.54 -2.19
C LEU A 149 -6.40 -20.03 -1.18
N ALA A 150 -7.00 -19.10 -0.44
CA ALA A 150 -7.94 -19.40 0.64
C ALA A 150 -9.13 -20.30 0.20
N HIS A 151 -9.71 -20.02 -0.96
CA HIS A 151 -10.83 -20.79 -1.51
C HIS A 151 -10.48 -22.23 -1.94
N GLU A 152 -9.20 -22.60 -1.96
CA GLU A 152 -8.76 -23.96 -2.33
C GLU A 152 -8.80 -24.93 -1.14
N PHE A 153 -8.91 -24.41 0.09
CA PHE A 153 -8.86 -25.24 1.30
C PHE A 153 -9.91 -24.89 2.35
N SER A 154 -10.72 -23.86 2.13
CA SER A 154 -11.71 -23.37 3.09
C SER A 154 -13.01 -23.00 2.41
N GLU A 155 -14.07 -22.95 3.22
CA GLU A 155 -15.39 -22.50 2.82
C GLU A 155 -15.68 -21.12 3.44
N PRO A 156 -16.59 -20.31 2.88
CA PRO A 156 -16.94 -19.00 3.45
C PRO A 156 -17.32 -19.04 4.94
N SER A 157 -17.93 -20.14 5.41
CA SER A 157 -18.29 -20.34 6.81
C SER A 157 -17.09 -20.36 7.77
N ASP A 158 -15.90 -20.76 7.29
CA ASP A 158 -14.69 -20.84 8.13
C ASP A 158 -14.16 -19.46 8.54
N TRP A 159 -14.56 -18.40 7.82
CA TRP A 159 -14.10 -17.03 8.00
C TRP A 159 -15.11 -16.12 8.70
N ARG A 160 -16.35 -16.59 8.88
CA ARG A 160 -17.43 -15.77 9.43
C ARG A 160 -17.18 -15.45 10.90
N GLY A 161 -17.51 -14.22 11.30
CA GLY A 161 -17.24 -13.72 12.65
C GLY A 161 -15.76 -13.46 12.96
N ARG A 162 -14.85 -13.68 12.00
CA ARG A 162 -13.42 -13.37 12.14
C ARG A 162 -13.12 -11.98 11.60
N ARG A 163 -12.05 -11.37 12.12
CA ARG A 163 -11.38 -10.21 11.51
C ARG A 163 -10.50 -10.69 10.37
N VAL A 164 -10.70 -10.16 9.16
CA VAL A 164 -10.10 -10.68 7.92
C VAL A 164 -9.40 -9.56 7.15
N HIS A 165 -8.13 -9.79 6.83
CA HIS A 165 -7.39 -8.99 5.85
C HIS A 165 -7.30 -9.75 4.52
N ILE A 166 -7.72 -9.16 3.40
CA ILE A 166 -7.68 -9.81 2.08
C ILE A 166 -6.37 -9.50 1.38
N LEU A 167 -5.51 -10.51 1.25
CA LEU A 167 -4.16 -10.40 0.73
C LEU A 167 -4.12 -10.55 -0.79
N GLY A 168 -3.81 -9.44 -1.46
CA GLY A 168 -3.72 -9.34 -2.91
C GLY A 168 -5.03 -9.55 -3.68
N GLY A 169 -4.88 -9.65 -5.01
CA GLY A 169 -6.00 -9.75 -5.94
C GLY A 169 -6.54 -8.37 -6.35
N SER A 170 -6.98 -8.24 -7.60
CA SER A 170 -7.54 -6.96 -8.08
C SER A 170 -8.85 -6.61 -7.36
N PRO A 171 -9.27 -5.33 -7.34
CA PRO A 171 -10.47 -4.91 -6.63
C PRO A 171 -11.75 -5.71 -6.93
N PRO A 172 -12.04 -6.13 -8.17
CA PRO A 172 -13.20 -6.98 -8.44
C PRO A 172 -13.09 -8.37 -7.78
N LYS A 173 -11.88 -8.95 -7.75
CA LYS A 173 -11.61 -10.25 -7.10
C LYS A 173 -11.76 -10.16 -5.59
N GLN A 174 -11.33 -9.06 -4.99
CA GLN A 174 -11.49 -8.78 -3.56
C GLN A 174 -12.97 -8.51 -3.21
N LEU A 175 -13.68 -7.76 -4.06
CA LEU A 175 -15.11 -7.51 -3.89
C LEU A 175 -15.95 -8.78 -3.87
N ASP A 176 -15.61 -9.77 -4.71
CA ASP A 176 -16.29 -11.07 -4.69
C ASP A 176 -16.08 -11.80 -3.35
N VAL A 177 -14.89 -11.73 -2.78
CA VAL A 177 -14.60 -12.27 -1.43
C VAL A 177 -15.42 -11.52 -0.38
N ILE A 178 -15.37 -10.18 -0.36
CA ILE A 178 -16.15 -9.35 0.57
C ILE A 178 -17.63 -9.74 0.51
N LYS A 179 -18.21 -9.86 -0.68
CA LYS A 179 -19.61 -10.28 -0.85
C LYS A 179 -19.87 -11.68 -0.28
N GLN A 180 -18.97 -12.64 -0.50
CA GLN A 180 -19.12 -14.01 0.00
C GLN A 180 -19.06 -14.06 1.53
N LEU A 181 -18.12 -13.35 2.14
CA LEU A 181 -17.87 -13.41 3.57
C LEU A 181 -18.84 -12.55 4.41
N THR A 182 -19.41 -11.50 3.82
CA THR A 182 -20.27 -10.54 4.56
C THR A 182 -21.77 -10.66 4.24
N ARG A 183 -22.18 -11.34 3.18
CA ARG A 183 -23.63 -11.47 2.87
C ARG A 183 -24.39 -12.20 3.99
N PRO A 184 -25.70 -11.93 4.16
CA PRO A 184 -26.53 -12.70 5.08
C PRO A 184 -26.54 -14.19 4.72
N THR A 185 -26.67 -15.06 5.71
CA THR A 185 -26.82 -16.51 5.54
C THR A 185 -28.13 -16.99 6.14
N LEU A 186 -28.59 -18.18 5.72
CA LEU A 186 -29.79 -18.83 6.28
C LEU A 186 -29.58 -19.28 7.73
N THR A 187 -28.33 -19.56 8.11
CA THR A 187 -27.91 -19.94 9.45
C THR A 187 -27.84 -18.77 10.42
N GLY A 188 -27.86 -17.52 9.90
CA GLY A 188 -27.73 -16.33 10.72
C GLY A 188 -26.32 -16.08 11.26
N ASP A 189 -25.31 -16.75 10.68
CA ASP A 189 -23.91 -16.56 11.07
C ASP A 189 -23.51 -15.08 10.87
N PRO A 190 -22.75 -14.48 11.81
CA PRO A 190 -22.30 -13.10 11.67
C PRO A 190 -21.43 -12.93 10.42
N PRO A 191 -21.45 -11.76 9.75
CA PRO A 191 -20.50 -11.49 8.66
C PRO A 191 -19.05 -11.61 9.16
N ALA A 192 -18.11 -11.92 8.28
CA ALA A 192 -16.70 -11.64 8.57
C ALA A 192 -16.49 -10.13 8.63
N ASP A 193 -15.62 -9.68 9.53
CA ASP A 193 -15.23 -8.28 9.68
C ASP A 193 -14.01 -8.01 8.78
N ILE A 194 -14.21 -7.27 7.68
CA ILE A 194 -13.15 -7.01 6.70
C ILE A 194 -12.35 -5.79 7.16
N VAL A 195 -11.21 -6.04 7.81
CA VAL A 195 -10.38 -4.97 8.40
C VAL A 195 -9.44 -4.33 7.37
N GLY A 196 -8.97 -5.09 6.38
CA GLY A 196 -7.91 -4.63 5.50
C GLY A 196 -7.85 -5.27 4.13
N LEU A 197 -7.33 -4.54 3.15
CA LEU A 197 -7.11 -4.98 1.77
C LEU A 197 -5.73 -4.51 1.29
N ASP A 198 -5.01 -5.29 0.50
CA ASP A 198 -3.81 -4.83 -0.21
C ASP A 198 -3.73 -5.37 -1.64
N TRP A 199 -3.09 -4.63 -2.54
CA TRP A 199 -2.78 -5.12 -3.89
C TRP A 199 -1.69 -4.31 -4.61
N ASN A 200 -0.55 -4.96 -4.89
CA ASN A 200 0.62 -4.31 -5.53
C ASN A 200 0.69 -4.50 -7.06
N GLY A 201 -0.36 -5.02 -7.70
CA GLY A 201 -0.32 -5.39 -9.13
C GLY A 201 -0.21 -4.23 -10.12
N LEU A 202 -0.38 -2.99 -9.66
CA LEU A 202 -0.45 -1.78 -10.48
C LEU A 202 0.85 -1.51 -11.24
N HIS A 203 2.00 -1.66 -10.57
CA HIS A 203 3.30 -1.39 -11.18
C HIS A 203 3.59 -2.33 -12.35
N ARG A 204 3.21 -3.61 -12.24
CA ARG A 204 3.38 -4.56 -13.34
C ARG A 204 2.54 -4.19 -14.57
N GLY A 205 1.30 -3.73 -14.39
CA GLY A 205 0.49 -3.23 -15.50
C GLY A 205 1.12 -2.01 -16.17
N ALA A 206 1.61 -1.07 -15.35
CA ALA A 206 2.25 0.15 -15.84
C ALA A 206 3.51 -0.12 -16.68
N GLN A 207 4.24 -1.21 -16.43
CA GLN A 207 5.37 -1.64 -17.27
C GLN A 207 4.95 -2.00 -18.71
N PHE A 208 3.66 -2.30 -18.93
CA PHE A 208 3.08 -2.54 -20.24
C PHE A 208 2.26 -1.35 -20.76
N GLY A 209 2.40 -0.17 -20.14
CA GLY A 209 1.58 1.02 -20.47
C GLY A 209 0.10 0.87 -20.11
N GLU A 210 -0.24 -0.09 -19.25
CA GLU A 210 -1.62 -0.34 -18.81
C GLU A 210 -1.88 0.27 -17.44
N PHE A 211 -3.01 0.93 -17.26
CA PHE A 211 -3.50 1.33 -15.94
C PHE A 211 -4.79 0.61 -15.59
N TRP A 212 -5.00 0.42 -14.30
CA TRP A 212 -6.18 -0.28 -13.81
C TRP A 212 -7.41 0.64 -13.77
N THR A 213 -8.55 0.11 -14.22
CA THR A 213 -9.87 0.74 -14.12
C THR A 213 -10.91 -0.26 -13.57
N ALA A 214 -12.07 0.25 -13.16
CA ALA A 214 -13.18 -0.60 -12.73
C ALA A 214 -13.66 -1.60 -13.80
N SER A 215 -13.44 -1.29 -15.08
CA SER A 215 -13.74 -2.15 -16.24
C SER A 215 -12.63 -3.14 -16.60
N GLY A 216 -11.46 -3.06 -15.96
CA GLY A 216 -10.30 -3.87 -16.28
C GLY A 216 -9.06 -3.02 -16.58
N TRP A 217 -8.06 -3.65 -17.19
CA TRP A 217 -6.87 -2.94 -17.67
C TRP A 217 -7.22 -2.10 -18.89
N ASP A 218 -6.84 -0.82 -18.84
CA ASP A 218 -6.93 0.14 -19.93
C ASP A 218 -5.51 0.31 -20.51
N ASP A 219 -5.36 0.10 -21.81
CA ASP A 219 -4.10 0.13 -22.53
C ASP A 219 -3.88 1.46 -23.30
N SER A 220 -4.76 2.45 -23.15
CA SER A 220 -4.61 3.77 -23.78
C SER A 220 -3.35 4.52 -23.34
N GLY A 221 -2.72 4.10 -22.24
CA GLY A 221 -1.41 4.60 -21.82
C GLY A 221 -0.24 4.16 -22.71
N ARG A 222 -0.40 3.11 -23.53
CA ARG A 222 0.66 2.59 -24.42
C ARG A 222 1.04 3.55 -25.54
N ASP A 223 0.05 4.26 -26.06
CA ASP A 223 0.22 5.18 -27.21
C ASP A 223 0.32 6.65 -26.78
N ALA A 224 0.33 6.92 -25.46
CA ALA A 224 0.40 8.27 -24.93
C ALA A 224 1.87 8.70 -24.74
N GLU A 225 2.36 9.62 -25.57
CA GLU A 225 3.75 10.14 -25.58
C GLU A 225 4.25 10.72 -24.24
N HIS A 226 3.38 10.88 -23.23
CA HIS A 226 3.68 11.53 -21.95
C HIS A 226 3.34 10.70 -20.70
N MET A 227 2.91 9.44 -20.87
CA MET A 227 2.58 8.53 -19.77
C MET A 227 3.80 7.72 -19.35
N THR A 228 4.42 8.11 -18.24
CA THR A 228 5.47 7.31 -17.61
C THR A 228 4.88 6.15 -16.81
N ILE A 229 5.72 5.20 -16.39
CA ILE A 229 5.33 4.13 -15.46
C ILE A 229 4.73 4.73 -14.18
N ARG A 230 5.36 5.77 -13.63
CA ARG A 230 4.89 6.43 -12.39
C ARG A 230 3.52 7.05 -12.55
N LYS A 231 3.29 7.87 -13.59
CA LYS A 231 1.95 8.42 -13.90
C LYS A 231 0.91 7.31 -14.06
N THR A 232 1.26 6.23 -14.73
CA THR A 232 0.35 5.10 -14.98
C THR A 232 -0.03 4.38 -13.68
N VAL A 233 0.92 4.20 -12.75
CA VAL A 233 0.64 3.68 -11.40
C VAL A 233 -0.24 4.64 -10.61
N ARG A 234 0.09 5.94 -10.60
CA ARG A 234 -0.69 6.97 -9.89
C ARG A 234 -2.14 7.05 -10.39
N CYS A 235 -2.35 6.99 -11.71
CA CYS A 235 -3.68 6.91 -12.31
C CYS A 235 -4.43 5.65 -11.83
N SER A 236 -3.75 4.50 -11.79
CA SER A 236 -4.34 3.26 -11.30
C SER A 236 -4.73 3.33 -9.82
N LEU A 237 -3.88 3.89 -8.96
CA LEU A 237 -4.15 4.08 -7.53
C LEU A 237 -5.40 4.94 -7.31
N ALA A 238 -5.52 6.06 -8.06
CA ALA A 238 -6.71 6.90 -8.00
C ALA A 238 -7.97 6.14 -8.40
N LYS A 239 -7.91 5.29 -9.44
CA LYS A 239 -9.04 4.45 -9.85
C LYS A 239 -9.38 3.39 -8.81
N VAL A 240 -8.39 2.77 -8.16
CA VAL A 240 -8.62 1.82 -7.05
C VAL A 240 -9.36 2.50 -5.91
N ARG A 241 -8.93 3.70 -5.51
CA ARG A 241 -9.62 4.49 -4.48
C ARG A 241 -11.07 4.80 -4.88
N GLU A 242 -11.30 5.34 -6.09
CA GLU A 242 -12.65 5.62 -6.60
C GLU A 242 -13.54 4.37 -6.56
N PHE A 243 -13.00 3.21 -6.95
CA PHE A 243 -13.73 1.95 -6.96
C PHE A 243 -14.23 1.54 -5.57
N TRP A 244 -13.38 1.69 -4.54
CA TRP A 244 -13.71 1.33 -3.17
C TRP A 244 -14.61 2.35 -2.48
N GLN A 245 -14.40 3.65 -2.73
CA GLN A 245 -15.29 4.71 -2.25
C GLN A 245 -16.71 4.52 -2.78
N ALA A 246 -16.87 4.22 -4.07
CA ALA A 246 -18.17 3.96 -4.68
C ALA A 246 -18.90 2.72 -4.11
N ARG A 247 -18.21 1.89 -3.32
CA ARG A 247 -18.75 0.66 -2.71
C ARG A 247 -18.87 0.75 -1.19
N GLY A 248 -18.51 1.88 -0.58
CA GLY A 248 -18.50 2.04 0.87
C GLY A 248 -17.50 1.14 1.59
N VAL A 249 -16.45 0.71 0.89
CA VAL A 249 -15.38 -0.14 1.46
C VAL A 249 -14.18 0.70 1.90
N TRP A 250 -13.95 1.83 1.23
CA TRP A 250 -12.83 2.72 1.55
C TRP A 250 -12.97 3.27 2.98
N PRO A 251 -11.88 3.35 3.77
CA PRO A 251 -11.92 3.82 5.15
C PRO A 251 -12.47 5.26 5.27
N GLU A 252 -13.35 5.50 6.24
CA GLU A 252 -13.90 6.83 6.53
C GLU A 252 -12.84 7.77 7.13
N SER A 253 -11.93 7.23 7.94
CA SER A 253 -10.87 7.93 8.67
C SER A 253 -9.69 8.38 7.80
N THR A 254 -9.83 8.45 6.46
CA THR A 254 -8.88 9.21 5.63
C THR A 254 -9.03 10.73 5.80
N THR A 255 -9.57 11.18 6.94
CA THR A 255 -9.56 12.57 7.37
C THR A 255 -8.13 13.06 7.38
N LYS A 256 -7.89 14.14 6.64
CA LYS A 256 -6.69 14.97 6.67
C LYS A 256 -6.23 15.42 8.08
N GLU A 257 -6.96 15.07 9.13
CA GLU A 257 -6.76 15.56 10.50
C GLU A 257 -5.68 14.80 11.27
N ASP A 258 -5.35 13.56 10.87
CA ASP A 258 -4.17 12.81 11.38
C ASP A 258 -3.21 12.47 10.24
N SER A 259 -3.10 13.34 9.22
CA SER A 259 -1.92 13.28 8.37
C SER A 259 -0.73 13.53 9.29
N ILE A 260 0.06 12.49 9.57
CA ILE A 260 1.47 12.66 9.91
C ILE A 260 1.96 13.72 8.92
N GLU A 261 2.35 14.90 9.42
CA GLU A 261 2.94 15.95 8.59
C GLU A 261 4.21 15.35 7.98
N PHE A 262 4.04 14.78 6.80
CA PHE A 262 5.11 14.29 5.99
C PHE A 262 5.75 15.50 5.35
N GLU A 263 6.74 16.08 6.02
CA GLU A 263 7.44 17.26 5.51
C GLU A 263 8.54 16.81 4.54
N TYR A 264 8.16 16.57 3.28
CA TYR A 264 9.15 16.52 2.22
C TYR A 264 9.73 17.92 2.02
N ARG A 265 11.02 18.09 2.30
CA ARG A 265 11.68 19.40 2.29
C ARG A 265 12.20 19.83 0.93
N GLY A 266 12.11 18.95 -0.06
CA GLY A 266 12.69 19.18 -1.39
C GLY A 266 14.22 19.14 -1.38
N PRO A 267 14.83 19.15 -2.58
CA PRO A 267 16.27 19.30 -2.70
C PRO A 267 16.69 20.74 -2.40
N SER A 268 17.96 20.91 -2.10
CA SER A 268 18.61 22.19 -1.84
C SER A 268 19.91 22.31 -2.63
N PRO A 269 20.48 23.53 -2.78
CA PRO A 269 21.79 23.71 -3.40
C PRO A 269 22.93 22.92 -2.73
N SER A 270 22.81 22.51 -1.46
CA SER A 270 23.83 21.66 -0.82
C SER A 270 23.79 20.21 -1.26
N ASP A 271 22.73 19.76 -1.93
CA ASP A 271 22.54 18.36 -2.29
C ASP A 271 23.16 17.98 -3.65
N ILE A 272 23.63 18.96 -4.43
CA ILE A 272 24.32 18.69 -5.70
C ILE A 272 25.79 18.34 -5.47
N GLU A 273 26.22 17.17 -5.95
CA GLU A 273 27.60 16.69 -5.77
C GLU A 273 28.62 17.40 -6.68
N GLY A 274 28.15 18.10 -7.71
CA GLY A 274 28.97 18.72 -8.75
C GLY A 274 28.59 20.16 -9.07
N ALA A 275 29.56 20.93 -9.56
CA ALA A 275 29.35 22.31 -9.99
C ALA A 275 28.82 22.45 -11.43
N ALA A 276 28.82 21.37 -12.22
CA ALA A 276 28.41 21.41 -13.62
C ALA A 276 26.88 21.32 -13.76
N CYS A 277 26.32 22.14 -14.63
CA CYS A 277 24.91 22.06 -15.03
C CYS A 277 24.67 20.74 -15.75
N THR A 278 23.67 19.98 -15.32
CA THR A 278 23.36 18.66 -15.90
C THR A 278 23.04 18.73 -17.40
N GLU A 279 22.48 19.85 -17.90
CA GLU A 279 22.12 20.00 -19.32
C GLU A 279 23.26 20.53 -20.21
N CYS A 280 24.09 21.45 -19.71
CA CYS A 280 24.99 22.23 -20.57
C CYS A 280 26.43 22.36 -20.05
N ASP A 281 26.79 21.63 -18.99
CA ASP A 281 28.10 21.59 -18.34
C ASP A 281 28.63 22.92 -17.76
N VAL A 282 27.90 24.03 -17.92
CA VAL A 282 28.26 25.33 -17.34
C VAL A 282 28.22 25.28 -15.83
N ASN A 283 29.14 25.98 -15.16
CA ASN A 283 29.17 26.01 -13.71
C ASN A 283 27.91 26.68 -13.12
N VAL A 284 27.09 25.92 -12.39
CA VAL A 284 25.80 26.37 -11.84
C VAL A 284 25.93 27.46 -10.77
N TRP A 285 27.10 27.59 -10.15
CA TRP A 285 27.39 28.59 -9.13
C TRP A 285 27.83 29.94 -9.72
N THR A 286 27.99 30.03 -11.04
CA THR A 286 28.35 31.29 -11.72
C THR A 286 27.14 32.15 -12.07
N THR A 287 25.93 31.67 -11.80
CA THR A 287 24.69 32.42 -11.99
C THR A 287 24.46 33.40 -10.84
N GLU A 288 23.85 34.56 -11.11
CA GLU A 288 23.60 35.57 -10.07
C GLU A 288 22.65 35.09 -8.97
N ARG A 289 21.75 34.15 -9.29
CA ARG A 289 20.71 33.65 -8.38
C ARG A 289 21.08 32.35 -7.68
N GLY A 290 22.12 31.66 -8.13
CA GLY A 290 22.43 30.29 -7.73
C GLY A 290 21.72 29.24 -8.60
N PRO A 291 21.94 27.93 -8.31
CA PRO A 291 21.40 26.84 -9.11
C PRO A 291 19.89 26.66 -8.91
N PHE A 292 19.22 26.19 -9.95
CA PHE A 292 18.00 25.40 -9.78
C PHE A 292 18.41 23.98 -9.41
N VAL A 293 17.70 23.34 -8.50
CA VAL A 293 17.96 21.94 -8.13
C VAL A 293 16.69 21.14 -8.23
N ALA A 294 16.72 19.98 -8.89
CA ALA A 294 15.56 19.10 -9.00
C ALA A 294 15.88 17.67 -8.55
N GLU A 295 14.97 17.05 -7.81
CA GLU A 295 15.00 15.63 -7.47
C GLU A 295 13.96 14.88 -8.32
N TYR A 296 14.41 13.85 -9.03
CA TYR A 296 13.57 13.06 -9.93
C TYR A 296 13.10 11.74 -9.30
N ASP A 297 12.12 11.12 -9.94
CA ASP A 297 11.55 9.82 -9.62
C ASP A 297 12.54 8.64 -9.75
N THR A 298 13.72 8.91 -10.29
CA THR A 298 14.90 8.04 -10.31
C THR A 298 15.76 8.12 -9.04
N GLY A 299 15.49 9.10 -8.18
CA GLY A 299 16.33 9.50 -7.03
C GLY A 299 17.57 10.30 -7.41
N GLU A 300 17.68 10.74 -8.66
CA GLU A 300 18.74 11.64 -9.09
C GLU A 300 18.45 13.08 -8.66
N ILE A 301 19.43 13.73 -8.04
CA ILE A 301 19.39 15.17 -7.70
C ILE A 301 20.31 15.91 -8.67
N CYS A 302 19.73 16.80 -9.48
CA CYS A 302 20.43 17.49 -10.55
C CYS A 302 20.45 19.00 -10.33
N GLY A 303 21.58 19.64 -10.68
CA GLY A 303 21.76 21.08 -10.65
C GLY A 303 21.68 21.71 -12.04
N TYR A 304 20.99 22.84 -12.17
CA TYR A 304 20.81 23.56 -13.43
C TYR A 304 21.15 25.05 -13.30
N CYS A 305 21.80 25.60 -14.33
CA CYS A 305 22.12 27.02 -14.38
C CYS A 305 20.92 27.91 -14.75
N SER A 306 19.82 27.34 -15.25
CA SER A 306 18.61 28.07 -15.61
C SER A 306 17.38 27.18 -15.61
N TYR A 307 16.20 27.80 -15.55
CA TYR A 307 14.92 27.11 -15.73
C TYR A 307 14.83 26.41 -17.09
N ASP A 308 15.37 27.02 -18.15
CA ASP A 308 15.36 26.41 -19.48
C ASP A 308 16.21 25.13 -19.54
N CYS A 309 17.36 25.11 -18.86
CA CYS A 309 18.20 23.91 -18.76
C CYS A 309 17.47 22.80 -17.99
N TYR A 310 16.84 23.15 -16.85
CA TYR A 310 16.00 22.24 -16.09
C TYR A 310 14.88 21.64 -16.95
N PHE A 311 14.11 22.50 -17.61
CA PHE A 311 12.94 22.09 -18.39
C PHE A 311 13.33 21.23 -19.60
N THR A 312 14.42 21.61 -20.28
CA THR A 312 14.96 20.87 -21.43
C THR A 312 15.42 19.48 -21.03
N HIS A 313 16.26 19.37 -20.01
CA HIS A 313 16.77 18.09 -19.51
C HIS A 313 15.63 17.16 -19.09
N ARG A 314 14.68 17.68 -18.30
CA ARG A 314 13.50 16.93 -17.84
C ARG A 314 12.69 16.39 -19.02
N GLN A 315 12.40 17.23 -20.02
CA GLN A 315 11.57 16.86 -21.15
C GLN A 315 12.26 15.83 -22.07
N GLN A 316 13.55 16.03 -22.36
CA GLN A 316 14.32 15.13 -23.22
C GLN A 316 14.45 13.72 -22.62
N ASN A 317 14.64 13.65 -21.30
CA ASN A 317 14.85 12.38 -20.60
C ASN A 317 13.57 11.79 -20.00
N GLN A 318 12.41 12.43 -20.23
CA GLN A 318 11.11 11.99 -19.71
C GLN A 318 11.08 11.78 -18.19
N LEU A 319 11.80 12.62 -17.46
CA LEU A 319 11.92 12.54 -16.01
C LEU A 319 10.69 13.14 -15.31
N GLU A 320 10.34 12.59 -14.15
CA GLU A 320 9.28 13.15 -13.30
C GLU A 320 9.85 13.61 -11.96
N GLU A 321 9.36 14.74 -11.47
CA GLU A 321 9.73 15.27 -10.17
C GLU A 321 9.23 14.36 -9.04
N LEU A 322 10.05 14.07 -8.02
CA LEU A 322 9.72 13.14 -6.93
C LEU A 322 8.41 13.50 -6.20
N ALA A 323 8.12 14.78 -6.01
CA ALA A 323 6.96 15.32 -5.30
C ALA A 323 6.43 16.60 -5.98
N GLY A 324 6.46 16.65 -7.31
CA GLY A 324 6.03 17.84 -8.06
C GLY A 324 6.92 19.05 -7.79
N GLU A 325 6.31 20.23 -7.62
CA GLU A 325 7.05 21.50 -7.43
C GLU A 325 7.91 21.51 -6.17
N GLU A 326 7.53 20.78 -5.12
CA GLU A 326 8.33 20.66 -3.89
C GLU A 326 9.67 19.98 -4.15
N SER A 327 9.82 19.22 -5.24
CA SER A 327 11.10 18.61 -5.63
C SER A 327 11.97 19.50 -6.49
N VAL A 328 11.62 20.78 -6.61
CA VAL A 328 12.39 21.74 -7.38
C VAL A 328 12.71 22.95 -6.50
N TYR A 329 13.98 23.10 -6.17
CA TYR A 329 14.49 24.34 -5.60
C TYR A 329 14.56 25.41 -6.69
N PHE A 330 13.76 26.46 -6.50
CA PHE A 330 13.85 27.68 -7.29
C PHE A 330 14.76 28.68 -6.57
N PRO A 331 15.86 29.14 -7.20
CA PRO A 331 16.71 30.14 -6.59
C PRO A 331 15.95 31.48 -6.41
N PRO A 332 16.28 32.28 -5.38
CA PRO A 332 15.60 33.54 -5.10
C PRO A 332 15.58 34.49 -6.32
N ALA A 333 14.48 35.23 -6.46
CA ALA A 333 14.26 36.19 -7.55
C ALA A 333 15.22 37.37 -7.52
#